data_AF-A0A953LSZ7-F1
#
_entry.id   AF-A0A953LSZ7-F1
#
_cell.length_a   1.000
_cell.length_b   1.000
_cell.length_c   1.000
_cell.angle_alpha   90.00
_cell.angle_beta   90.00
_cell.angle_gamma   90.00
#
_symmetry.space_group_name_H-M   'P 1'
#
loop_
_entity.id
_entity.type
_entity.pdbx_description
1 polymer ?
#
loop_
_entity_poly.entity_id
_entity_poly.type
_entity_poly.pdbx_seq_one_letter_code
_entity_poly.pdbx_strand_id
1 'polypeptide(L)'
;INTIFPDLADGEKNAVAAQKQRDVAELHGNLKAADCVILTLGNVVDFFRDDGSDGTPLMENIFPKFIAMPGSEDINVRSASAANLKGKGAVLRLANYSETLEAIQTCIRGIRSVTNATLVVTISPVPIDSVIGLVTHHLKSAIEVDCVSKSRLRSAFDDVFAAERRTDAAIWYFPSFEIVRWIAPLLPIPAFGLDDAASRHVSSPILNGICSLFTQKFITFSDEPDGRLDAAGLALERNA
;
A
#
# COMPACT_ATOMS: atom_id res chain seq x y z
N ILE A 1 19.28 9.87 -9.37
CA ILE A 1 19.07 11.11 -8.59
C ILE A 1 19.39 12.36 -9.42
N ASN A 2 20.56 12.44 -10.07
CA ASN A 2 20.94 13.61 -10.89
C ASN A 2 19.93 14.01 -11.98
N THR A 3 19.33 13.04 -12.67
CA THR A 3 18.29 13.29 -13.69
C THR A 3 16.95 13.76 -13.10
N ILE A 4 16.71 13.49 -11.81
CA ILE A 4 15.43 13.71 -11.12
C ILE A 4 15.48 15.03 -10.31
N PHE A 5 16.67 15.38 -9.83
CA PHE A 5 16.94 16.60 -9.06
C PHE A 5 18.20 17.29 -9.59
N PRO A 6 18.15 17.90 -10.78
CA PRO A 6 19.30 18.67 -11.26
C PRO A 6 19.68 19.79 -10.27
N ASP A 7 18.68 20.37 -9.59
CA ASP A 7 18.80 21.59 -8.80
C ASP A 7 19.20 21.40 -7.32
N LEU A 8 19.22 20.17 -6.80
CA LEU A 8 19.66 19.91 -5.43
C LEU A 8 21.19 20.00 -5.33
N ALA A 9 21.71 20.56 -4.23
CA ALA A 9 23.14 20.50 -3.98
C ALA A 9 23.57 19.03 -3.78
N ASP A 10 24.80 18.68 -4.17
CA ASP A 10 25.28 17.30 -4.10
C ASP A 10 25.27 16.73 -2.67
N GLY A 11 25.49 17.59 -1.67
CA GLY A 11 25.34 17.22 -0.25
C GLY A 11 23.93 16.79 0.13
N GLU A 12 22.90 17.50 -0.36
CA GLU A 12 21.50 17.18 -0.10
C GLU A 12 21.07 15.91 -0.83
N LYS A 13 21.50 15.75 -2.09
CA LYS A 13 21.29 14.51 -2.87
C LYS A 13 21.84 13.29 -2.14
N ASN A 14 23.06 13.39 -1.60
CA ASN A 14 23.71 12.31 -0.87
C ASN A 14 22.97 12.00 0.45
N ALA A 15 22.51 13.03 1.17
CA ALA A 15 21.74 12.85 2.40
C ALA A 15 20.41 12.10 2.14
N VAL A 16 19.66 12.49 1.11
CA VAL A 16 18.41 11.82 0.72
C VAL A 16 18.69 10.38 0.30
N ALA A 17 19.73 10.13 -0.51
CA ALA A 17 20.11 8.79 -0.93
C ALA A 17 20.45 7.89 0.27
N ALA A 18 21.25 8.39 1.20
CA ALA A 18 21.64 7.66 2.40
C ALA A 18 20.44 7.35 3.30
N GLN A 19 19.49 8.28 3.43
CA GLN A 19 18.25 8.01 4.17
C GLN A 19 17.44 6.89 3.50
N LYS A 20 17.25 6.94 2.19
CA LYS A 20 16.49 5.90 1.47
C LYS A 20 17.16 4.53 1.53
N GLN A 21 18.48 4.47 1.51
CA GLN A 21 19.22 3.22 1.74
C GLN A 21 18.96 2.65 3.13
N ARG A 22 18.89 3.49 4.17
CA ARG A 22 18.52 3.05 5.52
C ARG A 22 17.09 2.52 5.57
N ASP A 23 16.12 3.27 5.01
CA ASP A 23 14.70 2.86 4.97
C ASP A 23 14.55 1.48 4.30
N VAL A 24 15.26 1.25 3.18
CA VAL A 24 15.23 -0.04 2.46
C VAL A 24 15.90 -1.16 3.27
N ALA A 25 17.02 -0.89 3.93
CA ALA A 25 17.71 -1.88 4.77
C ALA A 25 16.84 -2.31 5.96
N GLU A 26 16.16 -1.36 6.59
CA GLU A 26 15.21 -1.61 7.67
C GLU A 26 14.03 -2.46 7.18
N LEU A 27 13.39 -2.07 6.07
CA LEU A 27 12.30 -2.84 5.46
C LEU A 27 12.74 -4.27 5.15
N HIS A 28 13.94 -4.45 4.58
CA HIS A 28 14.47 -5.76 4.28
C HIS A 28 14.70 -6.61 5.55
N GLY A 29 15.18 -6.00 6.64
CA GLY A 29 15.28 -6.67 7.95
C GLY A 29 13.91 -7.11 8.48
N ASN A 30 12.91 -6.23 8.41
CA ASN A 30 11.54 -6.53 8.83
C ASN A 30 10.90 -7.65 8.00
N LEU A 31 11.10 -7.64 6.67
CA LEU A 31 10.61 -8.69 5.79
C LEU A 31 11.24 -10.06 6.10
N LYS A 32 12.54 -10.11 6.43
CA LYS A 32 13.22 -11.36 6.80
C LYS A 32 12.70 -11.96 8.09
N ALA A 33 12.34 -11.13 9.06
CA ALA A 33 11.88 -11.56 10.37
C ALA A 33 10.37 -11.84 10.43
N ALA A 34 9.60 -11.43 9.42
CA ALA A 34 8.15 -11.56 9.44
C ALA A 34 7.69 -12.99 9.10
N ASP A 35 6.72 -13.49 9.85
CA ASP A 35 5.97 -14.72 9.50
C ASP A 35 4.77 -14.44 8.59
N CYS A 36 4.27 -13.20 8.63
CA CYS A 36 3.19 -12.70 7.80
C CYS A 36 3.48 -11.27 7.32
N VAL A 37 3.31 -11.03 6.02
CA VAL A 37 3.47 -9.72 5.37
C VAL A 37 2.12 -9.28 4.82
N ILE A 38 1.72 -8.04 5.13
CA ILE A 38 0.50 -7.43 4.59
C ILE A 38 0.89 -6.40 3.53
N LEU A 39 0.51 -6.65 2.27
CA LEU A 39 0.67 -5.71 1.17
C LEU A 39 -0.65 -4.97 0.93
N THR A 40 -0.73 -3.73 1.40
CA THR A 40 -1.89 -2.86 1.20
C THR A 40 -1.70 -1.98 -0.04
N LEU A 41 -2.53 -2.20 -1.05
CA LEU A 41 -2.52 -1.42 -2.29
C LEU A 41 -3.44 -0.19 -2.16
N GLY A 42 -2.87 0.99 -2.42
CA GLY A 42 -3.57 2.27 -2.30
C GLY A 42 -4.43 2.57 -3.51
N ASN A 43 -3.81 2.99 -4.60
CA ASN A 43 -4.46 3.37 -5.85
C ASN A 43 -3.44 3.22 -7.01
N VAL A 44 -3.87 3.48 -8.24
CA VAL A 44 -3.03 3.43 -9.45
C VAL A 44 -2.73 4.83 -10.00
N VAL A 45 -3.03 5.88 -9.23
CA VAL A 45 -2.71 7.25 -9.61
C VAL A 45 -1.26 7.52 -9.23
N ASP A 46 -0.43 7.80 -10.22
CA ASP A 46 0.99 8.07 -10.00
C ASP A 46 1.54 9.09 -10.99
N PHE A 47 2.78 9.51 -10.73
CA PHE A 47 3.57 10.32 -11.63
C PHE A 47 4.35 9.40 -12.59
N PHE A 48 4.25 9.71 -13.87
CA PHE A 48 4.91 9.01 -14.97
C PHE A 48 5.77 9.99 -15.77
N ARG A 49 6.66 9.49 -16.64
CA ARG A 49 7.49 10.33 -17.50
C ARG A 49 6.73 10.87 -18.70
N ASP A 50 5.73 10.12 -19.16
CA ASP A 50 4.87 10.49 -20.26
C ASP A 50 3.40 10.09 -19.98
N ASP A 51 2.52 10.47 -20.89
CA ASP A 51 1.10 10.11 -20.87
C ASP A 51 0.84 8.63 -21.25
N GLY A 52 1.90 7.85 -21.45
CA GLY A 52 1.89 6.42 -21.73
C GLY A 52 2.15 6.10 -23.20
N SER A 53 3.18 5.30 -23.45
CA SER A 53 3.25 4.45 -24.66
C SER A 53 2.97 3.00 -24.29
N ASP A 54 2.05 2.37 -25.00
CA ASP A 54 1.82 0.92 -24.89
C ASP A 54 3.13 0.17 -25.14
N GLY A 55 3.51 -0.72 -24.22
CA GLY A 55 4.67 -1.61 -24.35
C GLY A 55 5.97 -1.15 -23.67
N THR A 56 6.02 0.05 -23.08
CA THR A 56 7.17 0.46 -22.25
C THR A 56 7.04 -0.14 -20.84
N PRO A 57 8.08 -0.79 -20.29
CA PRO A 57 8.05 -1.33 -18.93
C PRO A 57 7.73 -0.26 -17.88
N LEU A 58 6.94 -0.61 -16.86
CA LEU A 58 6.53 0.28 -15.78
C LEU A 58 7.74 1.00 -15.15
N MET A 59 8.82 0.26 -14.88
CA MET A 59 10.00 0.81 -14.20
C MET A 59 10.74 1.87 -15.03
N GLU A 60 10.55 1.87 -16.34
CA GLU A 60 11.10 2.90 -17.22
C GLU A 60 10.17 4.12 -17.26
N ASN A 61 8.85 3.92 -17.13
CA ASN A 61 7.87 5.00 -17.22
C ASN A 61 7.53 5.66 -15.88
N ILE A 62 7.68 4.98 -14.75
CA ILE A 62 7.34 5.55 -13.45
C ILE A 62 8.30 6.68 -13.07
N PHE A 63 7.74 7.82 -12.67
CA PHE A 63 8.53 8.93 -12.17
C PHE A 63 8.87 8.66 -10.69
N PRO A 64 10.14 8.75 -10.26
CA PRO A 64 10.59 8.34 -8.93
C PRO A 64 10.20 9.34 -7.83
N LYS A 65 8.89 9.44 -7.55
CA LYS A 65 8.31 10.35 -6.56
C LYS A 65 8.77 10.09 -5.12
N PHE A 66 9.17 8.86 -4.81
CA PHE A 66 9.58 8.45 -3.44
C PHE A 66 10.85 9.16 -2.97
N ILE A 67 11.60 9.77 -3.89
CA ILE A 67 12.75 10.62 -3.61
C ILE A 67 12.33 12.09 -3.43
N ALA A 68 11.22 12.50 -4.07
CA ALA A 68 10.79 13.90 -4.19
C ALA A 68 9.69 14.32 -3.20
N MET A 69 8.93 13.34 -2.71
CA MET A 69 7.80 13.59 -1.81
C MET A 69 8.22 13.33 -0.37
N PRO A 70 8.25 14.37 0.50
CA PRO A 70 8.28 14.11 1.93
C PRO A 70 7.02 13.32 2.32
N GLY A 71 7.13 12.41 3.29
CA GLY A 71 6.00 11.63 3.81
C GLY A 71 4.98 12.45 4.61
N SER A 72 4.87 13.75 4.35
CA SER A 72 3.98 14.67 5.04
C SER A 72 2.53 14.50 4.58
N GLU A 73 1.60 14.47 5.52
CA GLU A 73 0.17 14.48 5.23
C GLU A 73 -0.37 15.88 4.91
N ASP A 74 0.43 16.93 5.10
CA ASP A 74 0.05 18.31 4.81
C ASP A 74 -0.23 18.50 3.31
N ILE A 75 -1.44 18.98 3.01
CA ILE A 75 -1.92 19.17 1.63
C ILE A 75 -1.10 20.22 0.87
N ASN A 76 -0.61 21.26 1.55
CA ASN A 76 0.20 22.32 0.92
C ASN A 76 1.56 21.77 0.51
N VAL A 77 2.16 20.95 1.39
CA VAL A 77 3.43 20.27 1.09
C VAL A 77 3.26 19.30 -0.07
N ARG A 78 2.20 18.48 -0.06
CA ARG A 78 1.89 17.55 -1.16
C ARG A 78 1.63 18.27 -2.49
N SER A 79 0.90 19.38 -2.45
CA SER A 79 0.61 20.20 -3.63
C SER A 79 1.89 20.84 -4.21
N ALA A 80 2.75 21.40 -3.35
CA ALA A 80 4.03 21.97 -3.77
C ALA A 80 4.97 20.91 -4.38
N SER A 81 5.06 19.72 -3.76
CA SER A 81 5.81 18.59 -4.31
C SER A 81 5.25 18.12 -5.66
N ALA A 82 3.93 18.04 -5.79
CA ALA A 82 3.28 17.67 -7.05
C ALA A 82 3.55 18.70 -8.16
N ALA A 83 3.50 20.00 -7.85
CA ALA A 83 3.84 21.06 -8.79
C ALA A 83 5.32 21.00 -9.24
N ASN A 84 6.23 20.75 -8.30
CA ASN A 84 7.65 20.57 -8.58
C ASN A 84 7.89 19.37 -9.52
N LEU A 85 7.24 18.23 -9.24
CA LEU A 85 7.32 17.05 -10.11
C LEU A 85 6.85 17.34 -11.53
N LYS A 86 5.70 18.02 -11.68
CA LYS A 86 5.18 18.42 -12.99
C LYS A 86 6.11 19.37 -13.74
N GLY A 87 6.74 20.32 -13.03
CA GLY A 87 7.76 21.21 -13.59
C GLY A 87 8.99 20.46 -14.15
N LYS A 88 9.20 19.21 -13.72
CA LYS A 88 10.30 18.33 -14.16
C LYS A 88 9.87 17.32 -15.22
N GLY A 89 8.71 17.53 -15.84
CA GLY A 89 8.17 16.66 -16.89
C GLY A 89 7.37 15.46 -16.37
N ALA A 90 7.07 15.40 -15.07
CA ALA A 90 6.21 14.33 -14.56
C ALA A 90 4.75 14.56 -14.93
N VAL A 91 4.08 13.50 -15.37
CA VAL A 91 2.67 13.47 -15.75
C VAL A 91 1.89 12.69 -14.71
N LEU A 92 0.90 13.32 -14.06
CA LEU A 92 0.01 12.65 -13.12
C LEU A 92 -1.12 11.95 -13.91
N ARG A 93 -1.17 10.63 -13.89
CA ARG A 93 -2.19 9.83 -14.57
C ARG A 93 -2.52 8.55 -13.81
N LEU A 94 -3.52 7.83 -14.29
CA LEU A 94 -3.72 6.43 -13.87
C LEU A 94 -2.75 5.53 -14.63
N ALA A 95 -2.19 4.54 -13.93
CA ALA A 95 -1.53 3.40 -14.56
C ALA A 95 -2.55 2.64 -15.43
N ASN A 96 -2.16 2.21 -16.63
CA ASN A 96 -2.97 1.32 -17.45
C ASN A 96 -3.03 -0.09 -16.82
N TYR A 97 -3.77 -1.02 -17.43
CA TYR A 97 -3.92 -2.37 -16.88
C TYR A 97 -2.60 -3.14 -16.83
N SER A 98 -1.82 -3.12 -17.90
CA SER A 98 -0.50 -3.79 -17.96
C SER A 98 0.47 -3.24 -16.91
N GLU A 99 0.53 -1.92 -16.76
CA GLU A 99 1.33 -1.25 -15.73
C GLU A 99 0.87 -1.63 -14.32
N THR A 100 -0.45 -1.79 -14.12
CA THR A 100 -1.00 -2.24 -12.83
C THR A 100 -0.57 -3.68 -12.52
N LEU A 101 -0.64 -4.58 -13.50
CA LEU A 101 -0.15 -5.96 -13.35
C LEU A 101 1.33 -5.98 -12.99
N GLU A 102 2.15 -5.26 -13.75
CA GLU A 102 3.60 -5.19 -13.55
C GLU A 102 3.94 -4.61 -12.17
N ALA A 103 3.22 -3.58 -11.70
CA ALA A 103 3.42 -2.98 -10.39
C ALA A 103 3.19 -3.99 -9.26
N ILE A 104 2.05 -4.69 -9.29
CA ILE A 104 1.69 -5.65 -8.24
C ILE A 104 2.67 -6.84 -8.26
N GLN A 105 3.00 -7.36 -9.45
CA GLN A 105 4.00 -8.43 -9.61
C GLN A 105 5.37 -8.00 -9.08
N THR A 106 5.81 -6.78 -9.38
CA THR A 106 7.09 -6.24 -8.89
C THR A 106 7.12 -6.18 -7.37
N CYS A 107 6.04 -5.71 -6.73
CA CYS A 107 5.93 -5.72 -5.27
C CYS A 107 5.99 -7.13 -4.70
N ILE A 108 5.21 -8.07 -5.25
CA ILE A 108 5.16 -9.47 -4.77
C ILE A 108 6.53 -10.13 -4.93
N ARG A 109 7.14 -10.04 -6.12
CA ARG A 109 8.47 -10.60 -6.40
C ARG A 109 9.55 -9.97 -5.53
N GLY A 110 9.47 -8.66 -5.28
CA GLY A 110 10.35 -7.95 -4.36
C GLY A 110 10.28 -8.53 -2.94
N ILE A 111 9.07 -8.70 -2.40
CA ILE A 111 8.86 -9.34 -1.08
C ILE A 111 9.38 -10.78 -1.09
N ARG A 112 9.05 -11.55 -2.13
CA ARG A 112 9.44 -12.97 -2.28
C ARG A 112 10.93 -13.18 -2.51
N SER A 113 11.66 -12.17 -2.96
CA SER A 113 13.13 -12.21 -3.04
C SER A 113 13.79 -12.21 -1.65
N VAL A 114 13.04 -11.83 -0.61
CA VAL A 114 13.53 -11.69 0.76
C VAL A 114 12.95 -12.75 1.69
N THR A 115 11.66 -13.10 1.53
CA THR A 115 10.94 -13.98 2.47
C THR A 115 9.86 -14.84 1.81
N ASN A 116 9.65 -16.03 2.38
CA ASN A 116 8.54 -16.94 2.05
C ASN A 116 7.35 -16.83 3.02
N ALA A 117 7.35 -15.82 3.91
CA ALA A 117 6.25 -15.52 4.83
C ALA A 117 4.88 -15.54 4.16
N THR A 118 3.82 -15.80 4.94
CA THR A 118 2.45 -15.68 4.44
C THR A 118 2.24 -14.26 3.89
N LEU A 119 1.84 -14.13 2.62
CA LEU A 119 1.59 -12.82 2.02
C LEU A 119 0.09 -12.60 1.91
N VAL A 120 -0.40 -11.56 2.56
CA VAL A 120 -1.80 -11.13 2.45
C VAL A 120 -1.86 -9.81 1.70
N VAL A 121 -2.48 -9.82 0.53
CA VAL A 121 -2.73 -8.63 -0.28
C VAL A 121 -4.10 -8.07 0.07
N THR A 122 -4.20 -6.75 0.17
CA THR A 122 -5.47 -6.07 0.42
C THR A 122 -5.49 -4.71 -0.29
N ILE A 123 -6.68 -4.14 -0.47
CA ILE A 123 -6.84 -2.80 -1.03
C ILE A 123 -7.27 -1.84 0.08
N SER A 124 -6.60 -0.70 0.17
CA SER A 124 -6.97 0.35 1.13
C SER A 124 -8.39 0.85 0.86
N PRO A 125 -9.25 0.99 1.88
CA PRO A 125 -10.57 1.56 1.73
C PRO A 125 -10.57 3.09 1.67
N VAL A 126 -9.44 3.74 1.93
CA VAL A 126 -9.34 5.21 1.98
C VAL A 126 -9.60 5.80 0.58
N PRO A 127 -10.49 6.81 0.44
CA PRO A 127 -10.79 7.42 -0.84
C PRO A 127 -9.61 8.24 -1.35
N ILE A 128 -9.48 8.33 -2.68
CA ILE A 128 -8.65 9.37 -3.30
C ILE A 128 -9.30 10.74 -3.02
N ASP A 129 -8.58 11.61 -2.31
CA ASP A 129 -9.07 12.92 -1.85
C ASP A 129 -8.73 14.08 -2.80
N SER A 130 -7.78 13.89 -3.72
CA SER A 130 -7.41 14.88 -4.72
C SER A 130 -6.89 14.24 -6.01
N VAL A 131 -7.37 14.75 -7.15
CA VAL A 131 -6.94 14.37 -8.50
C VAL A 131 -6.50 15.59 -9.31
N ILE A 132 -6.05 16.65 -8.62
CA ILE A 132 -5.73 17.93 -9.25
C ILE A 132 -4.58 17.78 -10.27
N GLY A 133 -4.89 18.14 -11.51
CA GLY A 133 -3.99 18.06 -12.66
C GLY A 133 -3.63 16.63 -13.06
N LEU A 134 -4.57 15.69 -12.85
CA LEU A 134 -4.61 14.42 -13.55
C LEU A 134 -4.84 14.68 -15.05
N VAL A 135 -4.03 14.09 -15.92
CA VAL A 135 -4.17 14.28 -17.38
C VAL A 135 -5.17 13.31 -18.03
N THR A 136 -5.74 12.38 -17.28
CA THR A 136 -6.71 11.41 -17.80
C THR A 136 -8.04 12.08 -18.15
N HIS A 137 -8.17 12.59 -19.38
CA HIS A 137 -9.21 13.52 -19.80
C HIS A 137 -10.66 13.00 -19.80
N HIS A 138 -10.89 11.69 -19.75
CA HIS A 138 -12.24 11.13 -19.74
C HIS A 138 -12.84 10.99 -18.33
N LEU A 139 -12.04 11.16 -17.27
CA LEU A 139 -12.51 11.12 -15.88
C LEU A 139 -12.59 12.55 -15.33
N LYS A 140 -13.72 12.90 -14.74
CA LYS A 140 -14.12 14.27 -14.38
C LYS A 140 -14.12 14.52 -12.88
N SER A 141 -14.02 13.49 -12.04
CA SER A 141 -14.09 13.64 -10.59
C SER A 141 -13.17 12.68 -9.84
N ALA A 142 -12.81 13.05 -8.60
CA ALA A 142 -12.07 12.16 -7.70
C ALA A 142 -12.82 10.84 -7.43
N ILE A 143 -14.15 10.87 -7.46
CA ILE A 143 -15.01 9.69 -7.32
C ILE A 143 -14.81 8.74 -8.50
N GLU A 144 -14.89 9.24 -9.74
CA GLU A 144 -14.69 8.42 -10.94
C GLU A 144 -13.29 7.81 -10.96
N VAL A 145 -12.28 8.61 -10.59
CA VAL A 145 -10.88 8.16 -10.52
C VAL A 145 -10.69 7.09 -9.45
N ASP A 146 -11.26 7.25 -8.25
CA ASP A 146 -11.23 6.24 -7.20
C ASP A 146 -11.88 4.93 -7.66
N CYS A 147 -13.08 5.02 -8.25
CA CYS A 147 -13.79 3.87 -8.79
C CYS A 147 -12.98 3.12 -9.85
N VAL A 148 -12.44 3.82 -10.85
CA VAL A 148 -11.62 3.19 -11.92
C VAL A 148 -10.34 2.62 -11.33
N SER A 149 -9.63 3.39 -10.48
CA SER A 149 -8.38 2.98 -9.87
C SER A 149 -8.51 1.69 -9.05
N LYS A 150 -9.47 1.66 -8.11
CA LYS A 150 -9.65 0.52 -7.21
C LYS A 150 -10.22 -0.68 -7.97
N SER A 151 -11.03 -0.45 -9.01
CA SER A 151 -11.51 -1.54 -9.88
C SER A 151 -10.39 -2.16 -10.70
N ARG A 152 -9.45 -1.37 -11.22
CA ARG A 152 -8.27 -1.86 -11.95
C ARG A 152 -7.37 -2.73 -11.07
N LEU A 153 -7.15 -2.33 -9.81
CA LEU A 153 -6.42 -3.16 -8.82
C LEU A 153 -7.12 -4.51 -8.60
N ARG A 154 -8.45 -4.48 -8.40
CA ARG A 154 -9.24 -5.70 -8.15
C ARG A 154 -9.26 -6.64 -9.34
N SER A 155 -9.45 -6.13 -10.55
CA SER A 155 -9.45 -6.96 -11.76
C SER A 155 -8.07 -7.57 -12.02
N ALA A 156 -6.99 -6.86 -11.68
CA ALA A 156 -5.62 -7.35 -11.84
C ALA A 156 -5.28 -8.54 -10.92
N PHE A 157 -6.01 -8.75 -9.82
CA PHE A 157 -5.67 -9.79 -8.86
C PHE A 157 -5.78 -11.21 -9.41
N ASP A 158 -6.75 -11.48 -10.28
CA ASP A 158 -6.93 -12.83 -10.85
C ASP A 158 -5.69 -13.23 -11.67
N ASP A 159 -5.28 -12.35 -12.59
CA ASP A 159 -4.09 -12.52 -13.43
C ASP A 159 -2.80 -12.60 -12.60
N VAL A 160 -2.65 -11.70 -11.61
CA VAL A 160 -1.45 -11.66 -10.75
C VAL A 160 -1.34 -12.92 -9.89
N PHE A 161 -2.42 -13.34 -9.24
CA PHE A 161 -2.37 -14.52 -8.37
C PHE A 161 -2.19 -15.81 -9.17
N ALA A 162 -2.70 -15.87 -10.40
CA ALA A 162 -2.41 -16.97 -11.30
C ALA A 162 -0.92 -16.99 -11.69
N ALA A 163 -0.34 -15.83 -12.05
CA ALA A 163 1.04 -15.72 -12.50
C ALA A 163 2.08 -15.93 -11.38
N GLU A 164 1.79 -15.42 -10.17
CA GLU A 164 2.69 -15.49 -9.01
C GLU A 164 2.39 -16.69 -8.10
N ARG A 165 1.56 -17.63 -8.56
CA ARG A 165 1.18 -18.80 -7.77
C ARG A 165 2.40 -19.65 -7.45
N ARG A 166 2.56 -19.96 -6.17
CA ARG A 166 3.61 -20.85 -5.66
C ARG A 166 3.00 -21.97 -4.83
N THR A 167 3.61 -23.15 -4.88
CA THR A 167 3.22 -24.31 -4.06
C THR A 167 3.79 -24.22 -2.65
N ASP A 168 4.90 -23.52 -2.47
CA ASP A 168 5.67 -23.40 -1.23
C ASP A 168 5.38 -22.12 -0.43
N ALA A 169 4.65 -21.16 -1.01
CA ALA A 169 4.33 -19.89 -0.35
C ALA A 169 2.99 -19.34 -0.84
N ALA A 170 1.96 -19.39 0.01
CA ALA A 170 0.63 -18.91 -0.32
C ALA A 170 0.58 -17.37 -0.43
N ILE A 171 -0.29 -16.90 -1.33
CA ILE A 171 -0.71 -15.51 -1.45
C ILE A 171 -2.21 -15.49 -1.19
N TRP A 172 -2.65 -14.65 -0.27
CA TRP A 172 -4.05 -14.51 0.12
C TRP A 172 -4.58 -13.12 -0.21
N TYR A 173 -5.84 -13.04 -0.57
CA TYR A 173 -6.56 -11.76 -0.60
C TYR A 173 -7.38 -11.58 0.67
N PHE A 174 -7.25 -10.42 1.32
CA PHE A 174 -8.13 -10.00 2.39
C PHE A 174 -8.99 -8.81 1.93
N PRO A 175 -10.33 -8.94 1.93
CA PRO A 175 -11.24 -7.98 1.30
C PRO A 175 -11.56 -6.77 2.19
N SER A 176 -10.53 -6.08 2.72
CA SER A 176 -10.75 -4.93 3.62
C SER A 176 -11.48 -3.77 2.92
N PHE A 177 -11.18 -3.54 1.64
CA PHE A 177 -11.90 -2.57 0.80
C PHE A 177 -13.39 -2.89 0.72
N GLU A 178 -13.76 -4.11 0.36
CA GLU A 178 -15.17 -4.51 0.23
C GLU A 178 -15.88 -4.48 1.58
N ILE A 179 -15.23 -4.89 2.67
CA ILE A 179 -15.82 -4.80 4.01
C ILE A 179 -16.17 -3.35 4.33
N VAL A 180 -15.25 -2.40 4.15
CA VAL A 180 -15.50 -0.98 4.47
C VAL A 180 -16.43 -0.29 3.47
N ARG A 181 -16.34 -0.62 2.18
CA ARG A 181 -17.06 0.12 1.13
C ARG A 181 -18.39 -0.47 0.77
N TRP A 182 -18.60 -1.77 0.97
CA TRP A 182 -19.82 -2.47 0.57
C TRP A 182 -20.62 -2.97 1.76
N ILE A 183 -19.96 -3.50 2.78
CA ILE A 183 -20.65 -4.09 3.94
C ILE A 183 -20.93 -3.06 5.03
N ALA A 184 -19.92 -2.29 5.44
CA ALA A 184 -20.02 -1.28 6.49
C ALA A 184 -21.15 -0.25 6.29
N PRO A 185 -21.43 0.25 5.07
CA PRO A 185 -22.56 1.17 4.85
C PRO A 185 -23.95 0.56 5.13
N LEU A 186 -24.05 -0.77 5.25
CA LEU A 186 -25.29 -1.47 5.61
C LEU A 186 -25.50 -1.55 7.14
N LEU A 187 -24.50 -1.15 7.93
CA LEU A 187 -24.58 -1.16 9.39
C LEU A 187 -25.31 0.07 9.91
N PRO A 188 -25.95 -0.01 11.09
CA PRO A 188 -26.63 1.13 11.72
C PRO A 188 -25.67 2.15 12.38
N ILE A 189 -24.40 2.19 11.93
CA ILE A 189 -23.36 3.09 12.45
C ILE A 189 -22.66 3.83 11.30
N PRO A 190 -22.21 5.09 11.49
CA PRO A 190 -21.45 5.80 10.48
C PRO A 190 -20.17 5.05 10.10
N ALA A 191 -19.94 4.84 8.81
CA ALA A 191 -18.77 4.11 8.33
C ALA A 191 -17.46 4.90 8.44
N PHE A 192 -17.54 6.23 8.40
CA PHE A 192 -16.41 7.14 8.45
C PHE A 192 -16.67 8.30 9.42
N GLY A 193 -15.58 8.87 9.96
CA GLY A 193 -15.59 10.12 10.71
C GLY A 193 -16.28 10.07 12.07
N LEU A 194 -16.59 8.88 12.59
CA LEU A 194 -17.22 8.75 13.91
C LEU A 194 -16.31 9.27 15.04
N ASP A 195 -14.99 9.09 14.90
CA ASP A 195 -14.03 9.35 15.97
C ASP A 195 -13.52 10.81 15.98
N ASP A 196 -13.42 11.45 14.81
CA ASP A 196 -12.76 12.75 14.66
C ASP A 196 -13.41 13.68 13.61
N ALA A 197 -14.60 13.33 13.11
CA ALA A 197 -15.31 14.01 12.02
C ALA A 197 -14.55 14.05 10.67
N ALA A 198 -13.42 13.34 10.54
CA ALA A 198 -12.73 13.23 9.26
C ALA A 198 -13.43 12.18 8.39
N SER A 199 -14.09 12.65 7.32
CA SER A 199 -14.87 11.81 6.38
C SER A 199 -14.08 10.74 5.63
N ARG A 200 -12.75 10.71 5.81
CA ARG A 200 -11.83 9.73 5.21
C ARG A 200 -11.35 8.66 6.20
N HIS A 201 -11.50 8.88 7.51
CA HIS A 201 -11.07 7.93 8.53
C HIS A 201 -12.19 6.94 8.81
N VAL A 202 -11.86 5.65 8.70
CA VAL A 202 -12.82 4.56 8.98
C VAL A 202 -13.12 4.58 10.48
N SER A 203 -14.40 4.52 10.83
CA SER A 203 -14.83 4.53 12.23
C SER A 203 -14.24 3.35 13.01
N SER A 204 -13.77 3.61 14.24
CA SER A 204 -13.07 2.64 15.09
C SER A 204 -13.82 1.32 15.30
N PRO A 205 -15.16 1.27 15.50
CA PRO A 205 -15.86 -0.01 15.61
C PRO A 205 -15.70 -0.90 14.37
N ILE A 206 -15.64 -0.31 13.18
CA ILE A 206 -15.50 -1.02 11.91
C ILE A 206 -14.05 -1.44 11.71
N LEU A 207 -13.09 -0.56 12.02
CA LEU A 207 -11.67 -0.87 11.99
C LEU A 207 -11.34 -2.04 12.92
N ASN A 208 -11.85 -2.02 14.16
CA ASN A 208 -11.66 -3.09 15.14
C ASN A 208 -12.27 -4.41 14.66
N GLY A 209 -13.44 -4.38 14.02
CA GLY A 209 -14.06 -5.55 13.40
C GLY A 209 -13.19 -6.15 12.30
N ILE A 210 -12.63 -5.31 11.42
CA ILE A 210 -11.74 -5.74 10.34
C ILE A 210 -10.44 -6.34 10.88
N CYS A 211 -9.81 -5.68 11.85
CA CYS A 211 -8.62 -6.19 12.51
C CYS A 211 -8.90 -7.55 13.16
N SER A 212 -10.03 -7.68 13.86
CA SER A 212 -10.43 -8.95 14.49
C SER A 212 -10.64 -10.08 13.47
N LEU A 213 -11.31 -9.78 12.35
CA LEU A 213 -11.48 -10.75 11.24
C LEU A 213 -10.14 -11.15 10.62
N PHE A 214 -9.21 -10.21 10.48
CA PHE A 214 -7.88 -10.47 9.97
C PHE A 214 -7.10 -11.39 10.92
N THR A 215 -7.04 -11.03 12.21
CA THR A 215 -6.28 -11.80 13.19
C THR A 215 -6.85 -13.21 13.35
N GLN A 216 -8.17 -13.36 13.40
CA GLN A 216 -8.82 -14.69 13.47
C GLN A 216 -8.48 -15.58 12.27
N LYS A 217 -8.26 -15.00 11.09
CA LYS A 217 -8.01 -15.75 9.87
C LYS A 217 -6.54 -16.06 9.62
N PHE A 218 -5.64 -15.13 9.94
CA PHE A 218 -4.24 -15.19 9.52
C PHE A 218 -3.24 -15.23 10.67
N ILE A 219 -3.66 -15.00 11.92
CA ILE A 219 -2.78 -14.98 13.08
C ILE A 219 -3.20 -16.08 14.04
N THR A 220 -2.31 -17.05 14.25
CA THR A 220 -2.43 -18.01 15.34
C THR A 220 -1.57 -17.51 16.48
N PHE A 221 -2.17 -17.25 17.64
CA PHE A 221 -1.41 -17.01 18.85
C PHE A 221 -0.96 -18.39 19.38
N SER A 222 0.35 -18.58 19.51
CA SER A 222 0.86 -19.73 20.26
C SER A 222 0.57 -19.50 21.74
N ASP A 223 -0.18 -20.41 22.36
CA ASP A 223 -0.44 -20.40 23.82
C ASP A 223 0.82 -20.74 24.65
N GLU A 224 2.01 -20.79 24.06
CA GLU A 224 3.23 -21.03 24.83
C GLU A 224 3.63 -19.76 25.59
N PRO A 225 3.68 -19.79 26.93
CA PRO A 225 4.30 -18.74 27.68
C PRO A 225 5.80 -18.78 27.33
N ASP A 226 6.30 -17.68 26.80
CA ASP A 226 7.72 -17.47 26.54
C ASP A 226 8.47 -17.57 27.89
N GLY A 227 8.93 -18.77 28.20
CA GLY A 227 9.44 -19.10 29.52
C GLY A 227 9.64 -20.60 29.67
N ARG A 228 10.90 -21.02 29.61
CA ARG A 228 11.36 -22.33 30.05
C ARG A 228 10.61 -22.77 31.29
N LEU A 229 9.68 -23.71 31.14
CA LEU A 229 9.20 -24.52 32.25
C LEU A 229 10.25 -25.61 32.43
N ASP A 230 11.08 -25.44 33.45
CA ASP A 230 11.79 -26.55 34.03
C ASP A 230 10.78 -27.59 34.55
N ALA A 231 11.23 -28.84 34.57
CA ALA A 231 10.44 -29.97 35.01
C ALA A 231 10.17 -29.90 36.53
N ALA A 232 9.28 -29.01 36.96
CA ALA A 232 8.68 -28.98 38.29
C ALA A 232 7.41 -28.11 38.22
N GLY A 233 6.29 -28.74 37.89
CA GLY A 233 5.02 -28.05 37.69
C GLY A 233 4.48 -27.30 38.91
N LEU A 234 3.61 -26.34 38.65
CA LEU A 234 2.45 -25.98 39.47
C LEU A 234 1.52 -25.09 38.64
N ALA A 235 0.35 -25.63 38.31
CA ALA A 235 -0.76 -24.88 37.76
C ALA A 235 -1.32 -23.94 38.83
N LEU A 236 -1.53 -22.67 38.49
CA LEU A 236 -2.32 -21.74 39.30
C LEU A 236 -3.52 -21.24 38.48
N GLU A 237 -4.64 -21.84 38.88
CA GLU A 237 -6.05 -21.46 38.78
C GLU A 237 -6.43 -20.15 38.08
N ARG A 238 -7.36 -20.29 37.12
CA ARG A 238 -8.29 -19.23 36.67
C ARG A 238 -9.31 -18.94 37.77
N ASN A 239 -9.44 -17.67 38.17
CA ASN A 239 -10.59 -17.03 38.82
C ASN A 239 -10.47 -15.52 38.47
N ALA A 240 -11.47 -14.77 38.00
CA ALA A 240 -12.92 -14.90 37.95
C ALA A 240 -13.47 -14.17 36.70
#